data_AF-A0A4Q3D6S0-F1
#
_entry.id   AF-A0A4Q3D6S0-F1
#
_cell.length_a   1.000
_cell.length_b   1.000
_cell.length_c   1.000
_cell.angle_alpha   90.00
_cell.angle_beta   90.00
_cell.angle_gamma   90.00
#
_symmetry.space_group_name_H-M   'P 1'
#
loop_
_entity.id
_entity.type
_entity.pdbx_description
1 polymer ?
#
loop_
_entity_poly.entity_id
_entity_poly.type
_entity_poly.pdbx_seq_one_letter_code
_entity_poly.pdbx_strand_id
1 'polypeptide(L)'
;MFALLTLLAAQDIQPPRIDPCAQYIGLGYTVGFRPSVPRQGDTVELIPMFVQSHGMPVTPVPPECASDWKIEGEGVKLEHGRLRIGADAVPGAEVKFSAQIGGTGGGRGYGSLKIIGATQKVLAGKFSITAQERCETPRIAEMTFSARGQFTYTMPDDMFETKVTGSGSYRWDGDTGRLELGGDEQPFKARWTGTAKWVDGSLVLEGIDLGGWSDSCRITLAGG
;
A
#
# COMPACT_ATOMS: atom_id res chain seq x y z
N MET A 1 -2.51 -49.32 -57.70
CA MET A 1 -3.32 -48.23 -57.11
C MET A 1 -3.43 -48.45 -55.60
N PHE A 2 -2.30 -48.42 -54.89
CA PHE A 2 -2.20 -48.74 -53.45
C PHE A 2 -0.93 -48.10 -52.90
N ALA A 3 -0.88 -46.77 -52.87
CA ALA A 3 0.23 -46.03 -52.27
C ALA A 3 -0.15 -44.57 -52.05
N LEU A 4 -1.30 -44.31 -51.39
CA LEU A 4 -1.67 -42.93 -51.04
C LEU A 4 -2.59 -42.88 -49.83
N LEU A 5 -2.33 -43.68 -48.79
CA LEU A 5 -3.19 -43.74 -47.60
C LEU A 5 -2.45 -43.86 -46.26
N THR A 6 -1.16 -43.54 -46.21
CA THR A 6 -0.36 -43.58 -44.97
C THR A 6 0.46 -42.31 -44.80
N LEU A 7 -0.19 -41.15 -44.94
CA LEU A 7 0.38 -39.86 -44.51
C LEU A 7 -0.58 -39.08 -43.59
N LEU A 8 -1.44 -39.79 -42.84
CA LEU A 8 -2.00 -39.29 -41.60
C LEU A 8 -1.04 -39.70 -40.49
N ALA A 9 0.17 -39.14 -40.53
CA ALA A 9 1.00 -39.09 -39.34
C ALA A 9 0.16 -38.37 -38.29
N ALA A 10 -0.13 -39.06 -37.19
CA ALA A 10 -0.67 -38.48 -35.99
C ALA A 10 0.16 -37.24 -35.65
N GLN A 11 -0.35 -36.07 -36.00
CA GLN A 11 0.08 -34.87 -35.32
C GLN A 11 -0.37 -35.11 -33.88
N ASP A 12 0.59 -35.39 -33.00
CA ASP A 12 0.40 -35.22 -31.57
C ASP A 12 0.05 -33.74 -31.38
N ILE A 13 -1.23 -33.40 -31.55
CA ILE A 13 -1.80 -32.14 -31.16
C ILE A 13 -1.77 -32.19 -29.64
N GLN A 14 -0.62 -31.86 -29.06
CA GLN A 14 -0.55 -31.56 -27.64
C GLN A 14 -1.62 -30.49 -27.39
N PRO A 15 -2.56 -30.73 -26.45
CA PRO A 15 -3.54 -29.72 -26.12
C PRO A 15 -2.79 -28.42 -25.80
N PRO A 16 -3.28 -27.26 -26.28
CA PRO A 16 -2.59 -26.00 -26.07
C PRO A 16 -2.31 -25.87 -24.57
N ARG A 17 -1.02 -25.74 -24.20
CA ARG A 17 -0.65 -25.43 -22.82
C ARG A 17 -1.22 -24.05 -22.52
N ILE A 18 -2.37 -24.03 -21.86
CA ILE A 18 -2.95 -22.78 -21.36
C ILE A 18 -2.00 -22.29 -20.28
N ASP A 19 -1.33 -21.16 -20.54
CA ASP A 19 -0.57 -20.47 -19.50
C ASP A 19 -1.56 -20.09 -18.39
N PRO A 20 -1.45 -20.67 -17.18
CA PRO A 20 -2.37 -20.36 -16.08
C PRO A 20 -2.31 -18.90 -15.65
N CYS A 21 -1.25 -18.18 -16.08
CA CYS A 21 -1.03 -16.78 -15.80
C CYS A 21 -1.65 -15.83 -16.82
N ALA A 22 -2.13 -16.34 -17.97
CA ALA A 22 -2.70 -15.51 -19.04
C ALA A 22 -3.96 -14.73 -18.61
N GLN A 23 -4.72 -15.25 -17.63
CA GLN A 23 -5.88 -14.55 -17.07
C GLN A 23 -5.52 -13.27 -16.27
N TYR A 24 -4.23 -13.11 -15.92
CA TYR A 24 -3.72 -11.96 -15.18
C TYR A 24 -3.03 -10.92 -16.08
N ILE A 25 -3.18 -11.06 -17.41
CA ILE A 25 -2.79 -10.03 -18.36
C ILE A 25 -3.80 -8.88 -18.23
N GLY A 26 -3.32 -7.71 -17.80
CA GLY A 26 -4.14 -6.54 -17.51
C GLY A 26 -3.58 -5.22 -18.04
N LEU A 27 -4.29 -4.14 -17.71
CA LEU A 27 -3.97 -2.77 -18.16
C LEU A 27 -2.79 -2.14 -17.40
N GLY A 28 -2.50 -2.64 -16.20
CA GLY A 28 -1.45 -2.12 -15.34
C GLY A 28 -1.03 -3.11 -14.26
N TYR A 29 0.15 -2.91 -13.70
CA TYR A 29 0.79 -3.84 -12.77
C TYR A 29 1.48 -3.07 -11.65
N THR A 30 1.42 -3.59 -10.44
CA THR A 30 2.16 -3.05 -9.29
C THR A 30 2.50 -4.18 -8.34
N VAL A 31 3.44 -3.93 -7.43
CA VAL A 31 3.79 -4.88 -6.37
C VAL A 31 3.48 -4.22 -5.03
N GLY A 32 2.56 -4.85 -4.30
CA GLY A 32 2.25 -4.53 -2.91
C GLY A 32 3.14 -5.33 -1.96
N PHE A 33 2.99 -5.11 -0.66
CA PHE A 33 3.74 -5.87 0.32
C PHE A 33 3.01 -5.99 1.65
N ARG A 34 3.35 -7.02 2.44
CA ARG A 34 2.88 -7.23 3.81
C ARG A 34 4.03 -7.70 4.72
N PRO A 35 4.11 -7.23 5.98
CA PRO A 35 3.22 -6.26 6.64
C PRO A 35 3.38 -4.84 6.07
N SER A 36 2.38 -3.98 6.31
CA SER A 36 2.38 -2.58 5.84
C SER A 36 3.43 -1.68 6.51
N VAL A 37 4.00 -2.15 7.62
CA VAL A 37 5.10 -1.53 8.36
C VAL A 37 6.30 -2.50 8.37
N PRO A 38 7.16 -2.48 7.35
CA PRO A 38 8.27 -3.40 7.24
C PRO A 38 9.46 -2.91 8.08
N ARG A 39 9.85 -3.69 9.09
CA ARG A 39 10.90 -3.35 10.05
C ARG A 39 12.23 -4.06 9.76
N GLN A 40 13.31 -3.53 10.33
CA GLN A 40 14.57 -4.26 10.45
C GLN A 40 14.33 -5.66 11.04
N GLY A 41 14.91 -6.69 10.42
CA GLY A 41 14.75 -8.08 10.82
C GLY A 41 13.47 -8.76 10.29
N ASP A 42 12.55 -8.02 9.67
CA ASP A 42 11.31 -8.59 9.16
C ASP A 42 11.55 -9.45 7.90
N THR A 43 10.57 -10.32 7.65
CA THR A 43 10.36 -10.92 6.34
C THR A 43 9.08 -10.35 5.75
N VAL A 44 9.20 -9.74 4.59
CA VAL A 44 8.11 -9.06 3.89
C VAL A 44 7.67 -9.91 2.71
N GLU A 45 6.38 -10.21 2.64
CA GLU A 45 5.77 -10.82 1.47
C GLU A 45 5.59 -9.77 0.38
N LEU A 46 6.10 -10.03 -0.82
CA LEU A 46 5.85 -9.20 -1.99
C LEU A 46 4.64 -9.76 -2.75
N ILE A 47 3.63 -8.92 -2.97
CA ILE A 47 2.34 -9.33 -3.53
C ILE A 47 2.26 -8.75 -4.94
N PRO A 48 2.40 -9.57 -6.01
CA PRO A 48 2.17 -9.09 -7.35
C PRO A 48 0.68 -8.77 -7.53
N MET A 49 0.37 -7.66 -8.18
CA MET A 49 -1.00 -7.22 -8.37
C MET A 49 -1.18 -6.64 -9.78
N PHE A 50 -2.39 -6.77 -10.31
CA PHE A 50 -2.76 -6.26 -11.63
C PHE A 50 -4.05 -5.43 -11.59
N VAL A 51 -4.18 -4.54 -12.56
CA VAL A 51 -5.36 -3.68 -12.76
C VAL A 51 -6.19 -4.25 -13.90
N GLN A 52 -7.42 -4.69 -13.59
CA GLN A 52 -8.31 -5.33 -14.57
C GLN A 52 -8.98 -4.34 -15.53
N SER A 53 -9.33 -3.13 -15.07
CA SER A 53 -10.02 -2.11 -15.87
C SER A 53 -9.83 -0.71 -15.28
N HIS A 54 -10.02 0.35 -16.08
CA HIS A 54 -9.96 1.79 -15.78
C HIS A 54 -9.95 2.23 -14.29
N GLY A 55 -8.85 2.00 -13.56
CA GLY A 55 -8.72 2.40 -12.15
C GLY A 55 -9.48 1.55 -11.13
N MET A 56 -10.03 0.40 -11.54
CA MET A 56 -10.65 -0.60 -10.66
C MET A 56 -9.63 -1.21 -9.67
N PRO A 57 -10.11 -1.87 -8.60
CA PRO A 57 -9.25 -2.38 -7.53
C PRO A 57 -8.12 -3.24 -8.06
N VAL A 58 -6.91 -2.99 -7.53
CA VAL A 58 -5.76 -3.81 -7.84
C VAL A 58 -5.97 -5.19 -7.23
N THR A 59 -5.97 -6.24 -8.06
CA THR A 59 -6.24 -7.61 -7.61
C THR A 59 -4.92 -8.35 -7.42
N PRO A 60 -4.72 -9.10 -6.33
CA PRO A 60 -3.57 -9.97 -6.17
C PRO A 60 -3.48 -11.02 -7.29
N VAL A 61 -2.27 -11.22 -7.78
CA VAL A 61 -1.90 -12.29 -8.71
C VAL A 61 -1.24 -13.41 -7.91
N PRO A 62 -1.47 -14.69 -8.24
CA PRO A 62 -0.73 -15.79 -7.63
C PRO A 62 0.79 -15.58 -7.77
N PRO A 63 1.59 -15.78 -6.71
CA PRO A 63 3.04 -15.53 -6.74
C PRO A 63 3.78 -16.26 -7.87
N GLU A 64 3.32 -17.45 -8.26
CA GLU A 64 3.86 -18.24 -9.37
C GLU A 64 3.71 -17.56 -10.75
N CYS A 65 2.81 -16.58 -10.86
CA CYS A 65 2.61 -15.76 -12.03
C CYS A 65 3.42 -14.46 -12.01
N ALA A 66 4.34 -14.33 -11.05
CA ALA A 66 5.34 -13.28 -10.99
C ALA A 66 6.77 -13.83 -11.13
N SER A 67 7.52 -13.31 -12.09
CA SER A 67 8.90 -13.71 -12.38
C SER A 67 9.83 -12.50 -12.50
N ASP A 68 11.12 -12.75 -12.75
CA ASP A 68 12.13 -11.73 -13.04
C ASP A 68 12.16 -10.58 -12.02
N TRP A 69 12.07 -10.98 -10.75
CA TRP A 69 12.14 -10.09 -9.61
C TRP A 69 13.46 -9.31 -9.60
N LYS A 70 13.36 -8.00 -9.45
CA LYS A 70 14.49 -7.09 -9.24
C LYS A 70 14.27 -6.35 -7.94
N ILE A 71 15.30 -6.32 -7.11
CA ILE A 71 15.33 -5.58 -5.85
C ILE A 71 16.48 -4.58 -5.93
N GLU A 72 16.19 -3.34 -5.59
CA GLU A 72 17.15 -2.24 -5.50
C GLU A 72 17.09 -1.66 -4.09
N GLY A 73 18.16 -1.83 -3.32
CA GLY A 73 18.24 -1.36 -1.94
C GLY A 73 19.25 -2.16 -1.14
N GLU A 74 19.86 -1.52 -0.15
CA GLU A 74 20.84 -2.14 0.74
C GLU A 74 20.16 -2.84 1.93
N GLY A 75 20.84 -3.84 2.51
CA GLY A 75 20.36 -4.52 3.71
C GLY A 75 19.14 -5.44 3.48
N VAL A 76 18.81 -5.77 2.23
CA VAL A 76 17.68 -6.67 1.90
C VAL A 76 18.08 -7.79 0.96
N LYS A 77 17.36 -8.91 1.04
CA LYS A 77 17.54 -10.07 0.16
C LYS A 77 16.19 -10.67 -0.21
N LEU A 78 16.04 -11.07 -1.47
CA LEU A 78 14.86 -11.83 -1.91
C LEU A 78 15.11 -13.32 -1.76
N GLU A 79 14.23 -14.00 -1.03
CA GLU A 79 14.26 -15.43 -0.79
C GLU A 79 12.85 -15.99 -1.03
N HIS A 80 12.68 -16.83 -2.07
CA HIS A 80 11.41 -17.51 -2.37
C HIS A 80 10.19 -16.56 -2.46
N GLY A 81 10.32 -15.41 -3.13
CA GLY A 81 9.25 -14.42 -3.26
C GLY A 81 9.01 -13.55 -2.01
N ARG A 82 9.85 -13.71 -0.97
CA ARG A 82 9.81 -12.92 0.26
C ARG A 82 11.07 -12.08 0.38
N LEU A 83 10.91 -10.80 0.71
CA LEU A 83 12.01 -9.89 0.96
C LEU A 83 12.39 -9.94 2.44
N ARG A 84 13.57 -10.48 2.75
CA ARG A 84 14.15 -10.45 4.07
C ARG A 84 14.88 -9.13 4.29
N ILE A 85 14.55 -8.43 5.36
CA ILE A 85 15.21 -7.20 5.80
C ILE A 85 16.22 -7.56 6.89
N GLY A 86 17.49 -7.20 6.69
CA GLY A 86 18.54 -7.39 7.67
C GLY A 86 18.23 -6.66 8.98
N ALA A 87 18.67 -7.22 10.11
CA ALA A 87 18.57 -6.55 11.41
C ALA A 87 19.46 -5.28 11.47
N ASP A 88 20.48 -5.24 10.61
CA ASP A 88 21.45 -4.16 10.41
C ASP A 88 21.07 -3.20 9.27
N ALA A 89 19.94 -3.42 8.57
CA ALA A 89 19.52 -2.57 7.47
C ALA A 89 19.24 -1.14 7.94
N VAL A 90 19.56 -0.12 7.14
CA VAL A 90 19.48 1.29 7.58
C VAL A 90 18.02 1.75 7.72
N PRO A 91 17.56 2.19 8.91
CA PRO A 91 16.23 2.77 9.07
C PRO A 91 16.04 3.99 8.17
N GLY A 92 14.89 4.03 7.50
CA GLY A 92 14.51 5.08 6.57
C GLY A 92 15.00 4.90 5.14
N ALA A 93 15.86 3.90 4.87
CA ALA A 93 16.25 3.56 3.51
C ALA A 93 15.03 3.10 2.68
N GLU A 94 14.98 3.53 1.42
CA GLU A 94 13.98 3.07 0.47
C GLU A 94 14.50 1.84 -0.28
N VAL A 95 13.66 0.82 -0.36
CA VAL A 95 13.87 -0.38 -1.17
C VAL A 95 12.86 -0.37 -2.30
N LYS A 96 13.33 -0.44 -3.54
CA LYS A 96 12.48 -0.53 -4.73
C LYS A 96 12.48 -1.96 -5.24
N PHE A 97 11.35 -2.39 -5.77
CA PHE A 97 11.24 -3.73 -6.33
C PHE A 97 10.32 -3.76 -7.54
N SER A 98 10.59 -4.68 -8.46
CA SER A 98 9.75 -4.94 -9.62
C SER A 98 9.72 -6.41 -9.98
N ALA A 99 8.65 -6.83 -10.64
CA ALA A 99 8.48 -8.19 -11.16
C ALA A 99 7.74 -8.15 -12.50
N GLN A 100 8.01 -9.13 -13.36
CA GLN A 100 7.15 -9.44 -14.51
C GLN A 100 5.91 -10.17 -14.00
N ILE A 101 4.70 -9.68 -14.28
CA ILE A 101 3.44 -10.20 -13.73
C ILE A 101 2.50 -10.55 -14.88
N GLY A 102 1.86 -11.72 -14.82
CA GLY A 102 0.91 -12.18 -15.83
C GLY A 102 1.54 -13.04 -16.93
N GLY A 103 2.63 -13.73 -16.62
CA GLY A 103 3.34 -14.60 -17.57
C GLY A 103 4.00 -13.84 -18.71
N THR A 104 4.15 -14.49 -19.87
CA THR A 104 4.87 -13.94 -21.03
C THR A 104 4.15 -12.78 -21.72
N GLY A 105 2.82 -12.73 -21.62
CA GLY A 105 2.00 -11.64 -22.17
C GLY A 105 1.72 -10.51 -21.17
N GLY A 106 2.27 -10.64 -19.95
CA GLY A 106 2.09 -9.70 -18.87
C GLY A 106 2.97 -8.44 -18.97
N GLY A 107 3.05 -7.70 -17.87
CA GLY A 107 3.86 -6.48 -17.79
C GLY A 107 4.64 -6.36 -16.49
N ARG A 108 5.52 -5.36 -16.44
CA ARG A 108 6.34 -5.11 -15.25
C ARG A 108 5.57 -4.29 -14.23
N GLY A 109 5.37 -4.87 -13.05
CA GLY A 109 4.85 -4.18 -11.88
C GLY A 109 5.97 -3.61 -11.03
N TYR A 110 5.72 -2.45 -10.42
CA TYR A 110 6.67 -1.76 -9.56
C TYR A 110 6.08 -1.52 -8.17
N GLY A 111 6.96 -1.46 -7.18
CA GLY A 111 6.65 -1.08 -5.81
C GLY A 111 7.90 -0.58 -5.09
N SER A 112 7.70 -0.01 -3.91
CA SER A 112 8.79 0.34 -3.00
C SER A 112 8.36 0.14 -1.56
N LEU A 113 9.29 0.17 -0.62
CA LEU A 113 9.01 0.28 0.80
C LEU A 113 10.10 1.09 1.50
N LYS A 114 9.77 1.63 2.66
CA LYS A 114 10.72 2.30 3.54
C LYS A 114 10.99 1.39 4.73
N ILE A 115 12.25 1.07 4.99
CA ILE A 115 12.64 0.25 6.14
C ILE A 115 12.40 1.04 7.42
N ILE A 116 11.64 0.47 8.34
CA ILE A 116 11.38 1.07 9.65
C ILE A 116 12.36 0.47 10.68
N GLY A 117 12.91 1.31 11.56
CA GLY A 117 13.77 0.79 12.64
C GLY A 117 13.05 -0.23 13.51
N ALA A 118 13.76 -1.22 14.05
CA ALA A 118 13.15 -2.31 14.83
C ALA A 118 12.23 -1.80 15.96
N THR A 119 12.65 -0.76 16.68
CA THR A 119 11.91 -0.14 17.78
C THR A 119 11.31 1.22 17.42
N GLN A 120 11.44 1.65 16.16
CA GLN A 120 10.96 2.97 15.74
C GLN A 120 9.43 3.02 15.82
N LYS A 121 8.92 3.99 16.55
CA LYS A 121 7.48 4.27 16.59
C LYS A 121 7.05 4.84 15.25
N VAL A 122 5.95 4.31 14.72
CA VAL A 122 5.32 4.81 13.49
C VAL A 122 3.81 4.97 13.70
N LEU A 123 3.24 5.97 13.07
CA LEU A 123 1.80 6.17 12.99
C LEU A 123 1.32 5.53 11.69
N ALA A 124 0.77 4.33 11.74
CA ALA A 124 0.24 3.66 10.56
C ALA A 124 -0.98 2.84 10.94
N GLY A 125 -1.93 2.73 10.02
CA GLY A 125 -3.20 2.01 10.25
C GLY A 125 -4.38 2.72 9.61
N LYS A 126 -5.53 2.06 9.67
CA LYS A 126 -6.83 2.59 9.25
C LYS A 126 -7.67 2.80 10.50
N PHE A 127 -8.22 3.99 10.66
CA PHE A 127 -8.85 4.43 11.89
C PHE A 127 -10.23 5.01 11.59
N SER A 128 -11.25 4.52 12.29
CA SER A 128 -12.57 5.13 12.28
C SER A 128 -12.65 6.23 13.33
N ILE A 129 -13.26 7.36 12.99
CA ILE A 129 -13.41 8.48 13.93
C ILE A 129 -14.62 8.23 14.82
N THR A 130 -14.37 8.15 16.13
CA THR A 130 -15.41 7.90 17.14
C THR A 130 -15.92 9.18 17.77
N ALA A 131 -15.09 10.22 17.86
CA ALA A 131 -15.48 11.54 18.35
C ALA A 131 -14.70 12.66 17.64
N GLN A 132 -15.38 13.79 17.42
CA GLN A 132 -14.80 15.03 16.88
C GLN A 132 -15.40 16.20 17.66
N GLU A 133 -14.56 16.93 18.40
CA GLU A 133 -14.97 17.95 19.36
C GLU A 133 -14.28 19.28 19.05
N ARG A 134 -15.03 20.38 19.05
CA ARG A 134 -14.51 21.75 18.86
C ARG A 134 -13.73 21.94 17.53
N CYS A 135 -14.16 21.24 16.48
CA CYS A 135 -13.59 21.32 15.15
C CYS A 135 -14.57 22.02 14.21
N GLU A 136 -14.05 22.84 13.30
CA GLU A 136 -14.86 23.48 12.24
C GLU A 136 -14.93 22.59 10.99
N THR A 137 -13.98 21.69 10.81
CA THR A 137 -14.01 20.69 9.72
C THR A 137 -15.31 19.89 9.77
N PRO A 138 -15.91 19.56 8.61
CA PRO A 138 -16.98 18.57 8.54
C PRO A 138 -16.61 17.26 9.23
N ARG A 139 -17.61 16.50 9.67
CA ARG A 139 -17.38 15.21 10.32
C ARG A 139 -16.64 14.28 9.35
N ILE A 140 -15.48 13.80 9.75
CA ILE A 140 -14.73 12.78 9.01
C ILE A 140 -15.15 11.40 9.53
N ALA A 141 -15.25 10.41 8.66
CA ALA A 141 -15.60 9.05 9.05
C ALA A 141 -14.37 8.19 9.31
N GLU A 142 -13.35 8.33 8.46
CA GLU A 142 -12.15 7.49 8.50
C GLU A 142 -10.90 8.28 8.15
N MET A 143 -9.79 7.92 8.80
CA MET A 143 -8.45 8.34 8.42
C MET A 143 -7.54 7.13 8.27
N THR A 144 -6.70 7.13 7.25
CA THR A 144 -5.64 6.12 7.08
C THR A 144 -4.28 6.80 7.13
N PHE A 145 -3.35 6.25 7.89
CA PHE A 145 -1.95 6.67 7.91
C PHE A 145 -1.08 5.55 7.35
N SER A 146 -0.18 5.88 6.42
CA SER A 146 0.81 4.95 5.89
C SER A 146 2.16 5.13 6.57
N ALA A 147 2.96 4.07 6.67
CA ALA A 147 4.33 4.14 7.18
C ALA A 147 5.27 5.04 6.34
N ARG A 148 4.82 5.47 5.15
CA ARG A 148 5.57 6.35 4.25
C ARG A 148 5.34 7.84 4.51
N GLY A 149 4.55 8.21 5.52
CA GLY A 149 4.25 9.61 5.79
C GLY A 149 3.16 10.18 4.88
N GLN A 150 2.25 9.34 4.38
CA GLN A 150 1.04 9.78 3.66
C GLN A 150 -0.19 9.44 4.49
N PHE A 151 -1.19 10.32 4.46
CA PHE A 151 -2.50 10.07 5.05
C PHE A 151 -3.62 10.28 4.03
N THR A 152 -4.74 9.62 4.28
CA THR A 152 -6.00 9.86 3.58
C THR A 152 -7.11 10.05 4.60
N TYR A 153 -8.18 10.71 4.17
CA TYR A 153 -9.42 10.78 4.94
C TYR A 153 -10.63 10.61 4.04
N THR A 154 -11.70 10.09 4.62
CA THR A 154 -12.98 9.86 3.94
C THR A 154 -14.10 10.48 4.77
N MET A 155 -14.92 11.31 4.12
CA MET A 155 -16.15 11.85 4.70
C MET A 155 -17.27 10.79 4.66
N PRO A 156 -18.26 10.86 5.56
CA PRO A 156 -19.38 9.90 5.59
C PRO A 156 -20.07 9.69 4.24
N ASP A 157 -20.28 10.77 3.49
CA ASP A 157 -20.95 10.72 2.18
C ASP A 157 -20.13 10.01 1.11
N ASP A 158 -18.81 9.87 1.30
CA ASP A 158 -17.88 9.18 0.39
C ASP A 158 -17.52 7.76 0.86
N MET A 159 -18.18 7.22 1.88
CA MET A 159 -17.85 5.87 2.38
C MET A 159 -18.30 4.72 1.45
N PHE A 160 -19.06 5.00 0.40
CA PHE A 160 -19.40 4.01 -0.61
C PHE A 160 -18.22 3.82 -1.60
N GLU A 161 -18.00 2.60 -2.07
CA GLU A 161 -17.05 2.28 -3.15
C GLU A 161 -15.56 2.62 -2.89
N THR A 162 -15.08 2.54 -1.63
CA THR A 162 -13.66 2.78 -1.28
C THR A 162 -13.12 4.17 -1.64
N LYS A 163 -14.03 5.12 -1.87
CA LYS A 163 -13.66 6.48 -2.24
C LYS A 163 -12.93 7.17 -1.09
N VAL A 164 -11.90 7.92 -1.45
CA VAL A 164 -11.14 8.79 -0.56
C VAL A 164 -11.55 10.22 -0.85
N THR A 165 -11.90 10.99 0.18
CA THR A 165 -12.29 12.40 0.00
C THR A 165 -11.08 13.29 -0.19
N GLY A 166 -9.99 13.02 0.54
CA GLY A 166 -8.75 13.75 0.37
C GLY A 166 -7.53 13.04 0.93
N SER A 167 -6.38 13.60 0.63
CA SER A 167 -5.09 13.01 0.98
C SER A 167 -4.02 14.08 1.17
N GLY A 168 -2.91 13.67 1.78
CA GLY A 168 -1.75 14.51 1.95
C GLY A 168 -0.60 13.78 2.61
N SER A 169 0.42 14.54 2.99
CA SER A 169 1.58 14.05 3.72
C SER A 169 1.49 14.35 5.20
N TYR A 170 2.13 13.52 6.02
CA TYR A 170 2.29 13.78 7.44
C TYR A 170 3.71 13.51 7.92
N ARG A 171 4.07 14.19 9.02
CA ARG A 171 5.26 13.90 9.81
C ARG A 171 4.83 13.71 11.26
N TRP A 172 5.24 12.60 11.86
CA TRP A 172 4.93 12.30 13.25
C TRP A 172 6.21 11.94 14.01
N ASP A 173 6.38 12.55 15.17
CA ASP A 173 7.40 12.20 16.14
C ASP A 173 6.74 11.35 17.23
N GLY A 174 7.10 10.07 17.28
CA GLY A 174 6.51 9.12 18.23
C GLY A 174 6.96 9.30 19.68
N ASP A 175 7.99 10.11 19.95
CA ASP A 175 8.46 10.38 21.30
C ASP A 175 7.77 11.60 21.90
N THR A 176 7.61 12.66 21.11
CA THR A 176 6.90 13.88 21.55
C THR A 176 5.39 13.82 21.26
N GLY A 177 4.97 12.93 20.36
CA GLY A 177 3.62 12.88 19.81
C GLY A 177 3.34 14.02 18.83
N ARG A 178 4.31 14.86 18.47
CA ARG A 178 4.08 15.98 17.54
C ARG A 178 3.67 15.44 16.18
N LEU A 179 2.55 15.94 15.65
CA LEU A 179 2.01 15.59 14.35
C LEU A 179 1.93 16.85 13.49
N GLU A 180 2.41 16.73 12.26
CA GLU A 180 2.27 17.75 11.23
C GLU A 180 1.57 17.14 10.03
N LEU A 181 0.50 17.77 9.56
CA LEU A 181 -0.24 17.37 8.37
C LEU A 181 -0.11 18.45 7.30
N GLY A 182 0.14 18.06 6.06
CA GLY A 182 0.07 18.95 4.90
C GLY A 182 -0.74 18.31 3.79
N GLY A 183 -1.69 19.03 3.22
CA GLY A 183 -2.52 18.57 2.11
C GLY A 183 -1.99 19.04 0.75
N ASP A 184 -2.32 18.28 -0.29
CA ASP A 184 -1.95 18.62 -1.67
C ASP A 184 -3.04 19.48 -2.37
N GLU A 185 -4.26 19.55 -1.81
CA GLU A 185 -5.41 20.29 -2.36
C GLU A 185 -6.18 21.09 -1.30
N GLN A 186 -6.93 22.12 -1.72
CA GLN A 186 -7.75 22.95 -0.84
C GLN A 186 -8.94 22.18 -0.23
N PRO A 187 -9.41 22.56 0.97
CA PRO A 187 -8.93 23.64 1.85
C PRO A 187 -7.60 23.36 2.60
N PHE A 188 -6.98 22.20 2.40
CA PHE A 188 -5.96 21.62 3.27
C PHE A 188 -4.50 21.93 2.88
N LYS A 189 -4.24 22.94 2.02
CA LYS A 189 -2.87 23.38 1.67
C LYS A 189 -2.06 23.88 2.88
N ALA A 190 -2.74 24.28 3.95
CA ALA A 190 -2.09 24.74 5.18
C ALA A 190 -1.44 23.57 5.93
N ARG A 191 -0.25 23.81 6.47
CA ARG A 191 0.42 22.84 7.34
C ARG A 191 -0.17 22.95 8.74
N TRP A 192 -0.90 21.93 9.15
CA TRP A 192 -1.44 21.80 10.50
C TRP A 192 -0.39 21.20 11.41
N THR A 193 -0.28 21.72 12.64
CA THR A 193 0.61 21.16 13.65
C THR A 193 -0.18 20.95 14.93
N GLY A 194 -0.13 19.73 15.45
CA GLY A 194 -0.76 19.36 16.70
C GLY A 194 -0.06 18.18 17.35
N THR A 195 -0.81 17.39 18.10
CA THR A 195 -0.30 16.16 18.71
C THR A 195 -1.16 14.96 18.37
N ALA A 196 -0.54 13.78 18.31
CA ALA A 196 -1.17 12.49 18.13
C ALA A 196 -0.63 11.54 19.20
N LYS A 197 -1.53 11.06 20.08
CA LYS A 197 -1.16 10.23 21.24
C LYS A 197 -2.15 9.08 21.41
N TRP A 198 -1.65 7.96 21.92
CA TRP A 198 -2.50 6.84 22.32
C TRP A 198 -3.02 7.07 23.74
N VAL A 199 -4.34 7.05 23.90
CA VAL A 199 -5.05 7.16 25.18
C VAL A 199 -6.07 6.03 25.24
N ASP A 200 -5.92 5.12 26.21
CA ASP A 200 -6.84 4.01 26.44
C ASP A 200 -7.17 3.18 25.18
N GLY A 201 -6.15 2.93 24.35
CA GLY A 201 -6.29 2.15 23.11
C GLY A 201 -6.90 2.90 21.92
N SER A 202 -7.20 4.20 22.08
CA SER A 202 -7.61 5.08 20.99
C SER A 202 -6.49 6.05 20.62
N LEU A 203 -6.39 6.40 19.34
CA LEU A 203 -5.54 7.48 18.90
C LEU A 203 -6.30 8.81 19.09
N VAL A 204 -5.68 9.79 19.73
CA VAL A 204 -6.26 11.12 19.93
C VAL A 204 -5.38 12.14 19.22
N LEU A 205 -5.98 12.90 18.31
CA LEU A 205 -5.38 14.06 17.65
C LEU A 205 -5.89 15.33 18.35
N GLU A 206 -4.97 16.23 18.71
CA GLU A 206 -5.30 17.51 19.34
C GLU A 206 -4.59 18.65 18.60
N GLY A 207 -5.31 19.76 18.38
CA GLY A 207 -4.80 20.93 17.66
C GLY A 207 -4.73 20.73 16.14
N ILE A 208 -5.54 19.82 15.59
CA ILE A 208 -5.60 19.52 14.15
C ILE A 208 -7.03 19.65 13.70
N ASP A 209 -7.34 20.75 13.01
CA ASP A 209 -8.63 21.00 12.38
C ASP A 209 -8.43 21.07 10.87
N LEU A 210 -8.55 19.93 10.19
CA LEU A 210 -8.09 19.77 8.81
C LEU A 210 -8.61 20.90 7.88
N GLY A 211 -9.89 21.23 7.93
CA GLY A 211 -10.56 22.23 7.09
C GLY A 211 -10.98 23.50 7.83
N GLY A 212 -10.58 23.65 9.10
CA GLY A 212 -10.93 24.78 9.96
C GLY A 212 -9.70 25.58 10.38
N TRP A 213 -9.77 26.33 11.48
CA TRP A 213 -8.62 27.00 12.13
C TRP A 213 -8.57 26.78 13.65
N SER A 214 -9.30 25.78 14.16
CA SER A 214 -9.41 25.57 15.60
C SER A 214 -8.20 24.84 16.19
N ASP A 215 -7.37 25.58 16.93
CA ASP A 215 -6.29 25.03 17.77
C ASP A 215 -6.81 24.16 18.92
N SER A 216 -8.12 24.19 19.19
CA SER A 216 -8.79 23.40 20.24
C SER A 216 -9.47 22.14 19.74
N CYS A 217 -9.43 21.88 18.43
CA CYS A 217 -10.03 20.71 17.82
C CYS A 217 -9.40 19.43 18.38
N ARG A 218 -10.26 18.47 18.73
CA ARG A 218 -9.88 17.15 19.21
C ARG A 218 -10.61 16.08 18.41
N ILE A 219 -9.85 15.14 17.86
CA ILE A 219 -10.36 14.01 17.08
C ILE A 219 -9.93 12.72 17.77
N THR A 220 -10.88 11.86 18.12
CA THR A 220 -10.60 10.54 18.68
C THR A 220 -10.87 9.49 17.61
N LEU A 221 -9.88 8.63 17.37
CA LEU A 221 -9.95 7.54 16.42
C LEU A 221 -9.77 6.18 17.09
N ALA A 222 -10.57 5.22 16.64
CA ALA A 222 -10.51 3.82 17.04
C ALA A 222 -10.05 2.94 15.87
N GLY A 223 -9.40 1.82 16.20
CA GLY A 223 -8.66 1.00 15.23
C GLY A 223 -7.18 1.34 15.21
N GLY A 224 -6.42 0.67 14.34
CA GLY A 224 -4.96 0.77 14.28
C GLY A 224 -4.33 -0.55 13.89
#